data_AF-A0A6H1ZNT5-F1
#
_entry.id   AF-A0A6H1ZNT5-F1
#
_cell.length_a   1.000
_cell.length_b   1.000
_cell.length_c   1.000
_cell.angle_alpha   90.00
_cell.angle_beta   90.00
_cell.angle_gamma   90.00
#
_symmetry.space_group_name_H-M   'P 1'
#
loop_
_entity.id
_entity.type
_entity.pdbx_description
1 polymer ?
#
loop_
_entity_poly.entity_id
_entity_poly.type
_entity_poly.pdbx_seq_one_letter_code
_entity_poly.pdbx_strand_id
1 'polypeptide(L)' 'MPAVSKVQQQAMAIAKHNPSALYKRNRGLLKMSREKLHEFASTKRKDLPKRKNSLLSLVDGDAKVARKIAKSRGGKK' A
#
# COMPACT_ATOMS: atom_id res chain seq x y z
N MET A 1 7.82 -2.64 -16.54
CA MET A 1 7.29 -1.51 -15.71
C MET A 1 7.13 -1.97 -14.25
N PRO A 2 7.62 -1.24 -13.22
CA PRO A 2 7.59 -1.70 -11.83
C PRO A 2 6.21 -1.52 -11.16
N ALA A 3 5.93 -2.32 -10.11
CA ALA A 3 4.71 -2.17 -9.31
C ALA A 3 4.73 -0.88 -8.47
N VAL A 4 3.60 -0.19 -8.37
CA VAL A 4 3.46 1.07 -7.62
C VAL A 4 3.08 0.86 -6.16
N SER A 5 2.66 -0.36 -5.78
CA SER A 5 2.33 -0.69 -4.39
C SER A 5 2.60 -2.15 -4.05
N LYS A 6 2.85 -2.42 -2.77
CA LYS A 6 3.08 -3.79 -2.26
C LYS A 6 1.89 -4.72 -2.53
N VAL A 7 0.68 -4.17 -2.42
CA VAL A 7 -0.57 -4.91 -2.68
C VAL A 7 -0.67 -5.30 -4.15
N GLN A 8 -0.32 -4.38 -5.06
CA GLN A 8 -0.28 -4.67 -6.49
C GLN A 8 0.75 -5.76 -6.80
N GLN A 9 1.97 -5.65 -6.26
CA GLN A 9 3.00 -6.67 -6.44
C GLN A 9 2.51 -8.06 -5.98
N GLN A 10 1.88 -8.13 -4.80
CA GLN A 10 1.32 -9.39 -4.29
C GLN A 10 0.21 -9.95 -5.18
N ALA A 11 -0.73 -9.11 -5.63
CA ALA A 11 -1.80 -9.55 -6.52
C ALA A 11 -1.26 -10.10 -7.84
N MET A 12 -0.22 -9.48 -8.39
CA MET A 12 0.45 -9.93 -9.62
C MET A 12 1.22 -11.24 -9.41
N ALA A 13 1.91 -11.39 -8.27
CA ALA A 13 2.58 -12.63 -7.91
C ALA A 13 1.59 -13.80 -7.74
N ILE A 14 0.43 -13.54 -7.09
CA ILE A 14 -0.65 -14.51 -6.95
C ILE A 14 -1.21 -14.87 -8.32
N ALA A 15 -1.50 -13.89 -9.18
CA ALA A 15 -1.98 -14.15 -10.54
C ALA A 15 -1.01 -15.01 -11.37
N LYS A 16 0.31 -14.85 -11.19
CA LYS A 16 1.34 -15.63 -11.90
C LYS A 16 1.48 -17.07 -11.39
N HIS A 17 1.53 -17.25 -10.08
CA HIS A 17 1.92 -18.53 -9.44
C HIS A 17 0.73 -19.33 -8.89
N ASN A 18 -0.34 -18.66 -8.43
CA ASN A 18 -1.52 -19.30 -7.87
C ASN A 18 -2.80 -18.51 -8.23
N PRO A 19 -3.27 -18.58 -9.49
CA PRO A 19 -4.41 -17.80 -9.97
C PRO A 19 -5.73 -18.16 -9.25
N SER A 20 -5.85 -19.36 -8.68
CA SER A 20 -7.03 -19.79 -7.92
C SER A 20 -7.22 -19.04 -6.61
N ALA A 21 -6.12 -18.60 -5.99
CA ALA A 21 -6.13 -17.77 -4.77
C ALA A 21 -6.38 -16.28 -5.06
N LEU A 22 -6.56 -15.89 -6.32
CA LEU A 22 -6.79 -14.50 -6.71
C LEU A 22 -8.23 -14.07 -6.37
N TYR A 23 -8.34 -12.96 -5.63
CA TYR A 23 -9.64 -12.37 -5.31
C TYR A 23 -10.48 -12.12 -6.56
N LYS A 24 -11.80 -12.34 -6.46
CA LYS A 24 -12.77 -12.15 -7.56
C LYS A 24 -12.63 -10.77 -8.24
N ARG A 25 -12.46 -9.71 -7.43
CA ARG A 25 -12.27 -8.32 -7.91
C ARG A 25 -11.00 -8.10 -8.74
N ASN A 26 -9.99 -8.97 -8.59
CA ASN A 26 -8.70 -8.88 -9.27
C ASN A 26 -8.59 -9.86 -10.45
N ARG A 27 -9.65 -10.61 -10.79
CA ARG A 27 -9.66 -11.59 -11.89
C ARG A 27 -9.25 -11.00 -13.24
N GLY A 28 -9.42 -9.70 -13.44
CA GLY A 28 -8.92 -9.00 -14.64
C GLY A 28 -7.41 -9.15 -14.86
N LEU A 29 -6.63 -9.37 -13.80
CA LEU A 29 -5.18 -9.61 -13.90
C LEU A 29 -4.83 -10.92 -14.62
N LEU A 30 -5.76 -11.89 -14.66
CA LEU A 30 -5.55 -13.15 -15.39
C LEU A 30 -5.52 -12.95 -16.91
N LYS A 31 -6.02 -11.81 -17.41
CA LYS A 31 -5.95 -11.46 -18.83
C LYS A 31 -4.58 -10.88 -19.22
N MET A 32 -3.71 -10.57 -18.26
CA MET A 32 -2.35 -10.09 -18.57
C MET A 32 -1.42 -11.24 -18.94
N SER A 33 -0.45 -10.96 -19.81
CA SER A 33 0.60 -11.92 -20.15
C SER A 33 1.45 -12.27 -18.92
N ARG A 34 1.91 -13.52 -18.88
CA ARG A 34 2.73 -14.06 -17.79
C ARG A 34 4.04 -13.28 -17.58
N GLU A 35 4.58 -12.73 -18.66
CA GLU A 35 5.77 -11.86 -18.67
C GLU A 35 5.51 -10.54 -17.94
N LYS A 36 4.41 -9.85 -18.25
CA LYS A 36 4.05 -8.61 -17.53
C LYS A 36 3.80 -8.91 -16.05
N LEU A 37 3.08 -9.98 -15.74
CA LEU A 37 2.87 -10.41 -14.36
C LEU A 37 4.21 -10.67 -13.63
N HIS A 38 5.20 -11.22 -14.35
CA HIS A 38 6.53 -11.43 -13.80
C HIS A 38 7.28 -10.14 -13.51
N GLU A 39 7.30 -9.17 -14.42
CA GLU A 39 7.92 -7.87 -14.18
C GLU A 39 7.37 -7.19 -12.92
N PHE A 40 6.05 -7.19 -12.77
CA PHE A 40 5.41 -6.62 -11.59
C PHE A 40 5.74 -7.40 -10.32
N ALA A 41 5.71 -8.74 -10.37
CA ALA A 41 6.03 -9.59 -9.22
C ALA A 41 7.49 -9.45 -8.77
N SER A 42 8.43 -9.25 -9.71
CA SER A 42 9.87 -9.11 -9.47
C SER A 42 10.29 -7.72 -8.94
N THR A 43 9.36 -6.79 -8.77
CA THR A 43 9.67 -5.44 -8.28
C THR A 43 10.24 -5.50 -6.84
N LYS A 44 11.36 -4.82 -6.56
CA LYS A 44 12.00 -4.83 -5.23
C LYS A 44 11.09 -4.21 -4.17
N ARG A 45 10.80 -4.96 -3.09
CA ARG A 45 9.90 -4.56 -1.99
C ARG A 45 10.33 -3.36 -1.15
N LYS A 46 11.62 -3.03 -1.17
CA LYS A 46 12.26 -2.04 -0.27
C LYS A 46 11.77 -0.62 -0.53
N ASP A 47 11.49 -0.29 -1.79
CA ASP A 47 11.21 1.09 -2.22
C ASP A 47 9.74 1.33 -2.58
N LEU A 48 8.86 0.34 -2.39
CA LEU A 48 7.44 0.54 -2.68
C LEU A 48 6.77 1.40 -1.61
N PRO A 49 6.02 2.44 -2.00
CA PRO A 49 5.32 3.30 -1.06
C PRO A 49 4.31 2.49 -0.26
N LYS A 50 4.39 2.62 1.07
CA LYS A 50 3.34 2.15 1.97
C LYS A 50 2.22 3.18 1.93
N ARG A 51 0.96 2.74 1.86
CA ARG A 51 -0.19 3.63 2.03
C ARG A 51 -0.06 4.30 3.40
N LYS A 52 -0.01 5.63 3.42
CA LYS A 52 -0.04 6.41 4.66
C LYS A 52 -1.47 6.32 5.20
N ASN A 53 -1.69 5.47 6.20
CA ASN A 53 -2.91 5.56 6.99
C ASN A 53 -2.79 6.85 7.81
N SER A 54 -3.70 7.79 7.56
CA SER A 54 -3.72 9.15 8.15
C SER A 54 -3.84 9.21 9.68
N LEU A 55 -3.87 8.07 10.37
CA LEU A 55 -3.86 7.99 11.84
C LEU A 55 -2.48 7.65 12.43
N LEU A 56 -1.59 6.99 11.68
CA LEU A 56 -0.27 6.56 12.20
C LEU A 56 0.86 7.53 11.83
N SER A 57 0.68 8.37 10.82
CA SER A 57 1.67 9.38 10.42
C SER A 57 1.79 10.59 11.37
N LEU A 58 0.98 10.62 12.43
CA LEU A 58 1.07 11.59 13.54
C LEU A 58 2.01 11.15 14.66
N VAL A 59 2.45 9.89 14.67
CA VAL A 59 3.27 9.33 15.76
C VAL A 59 4.77 9.43 15.47
N ASP A 60 5.17 9.50 14.19
CA ASP A 60 6.59 9.54 13.80
C ASP A 60 7.05 10.90 13.25
N GLY A 61 6.27 11.97 13.41
CA GLY A 61 6.63 13.31 12.92
C GLY A 61 6.01 14.43 13.76
N ASP A 62 6.85 15.10 14.54
CA ASP A 62 6.55 16.32 15.29
C ASP A 62 5.48 16.22 16.39
N ALA A 63 5.91 15.71 17.55
CA ALA A 63 5.22 15.87 18.84
C ALA A 63 4.88 17.35 19.19
N LYS A 64 5.44 18.33 18.46
CA LYS A 64 5.19 19.76 18.57
C LYS A 64 3.82 20.18 18.00
N VAL A 65 3.38 19.56 16.90
CA VAL A 65 2.08 19.86 16.26
C VAL A 65 0.93 19.22 17.05
N ALA A 66 1.11 17.97 17.49
CA ALA A 66 0.13 17.27 18.31
C ALA A 66 -0.17 18.01 19.64
N ARG A 67 0.87 18.55 20.31
CA ARG A 67 0.69 19.36 21.52
C ARG A 67 -0.04 20.69 21.25
N LYS A 68 0.19 21.34 20.10
CA LYS A 68 -0.47 22.61 19.77
C LYS A 68 -1.97 22.43 19.50
N ILE A 69 -2.36 21.31 18.87
CA ILE A 69 -3.78 20.99 18.61
C ILE A 69 -4.50 20.56 19.90
N ALA A 70 -3.86 19.81 20.79
CA ALA A 70 -4.45 19.40 22.06
C ALA A 70 -4.71 20.59 23.01
N LYS A 71 -3.82 21.60 23.02
CA LYS A 71 -3.95 22.77 23.89
C LYS A 71 -5.01 23.78 23.42
N SER A 72 -5.35 23.81 22.12
CA SER A 72 -6.36 24.73 21.59
C SER A 72 -7.81 24.25 21.79
N ARG A 73 -8.03 23.01 22.22
CA ARG A 73 -9.36 22.42 22.43
C ARG A 73 -9.79 22.31 23.90
N GLY A 74 -8.95 22.72 24.84
CA GLY A 74 -9.21 22.66 26.29
C GLY A 74 -9.61 23.98 26.93
N GLY A 75 -10.43 24.79 26.26
CA GLY A 75 -10.79 26.14 26.74
C GLY A 75 -12.25 26.49 26.47
N LYS A 76 -13.19 25.77 27.10
CA LYS A 76 -14.51 26.32 27.45
C LYS A 76 -14.65 26.16 28.96
N LYS A 77 -14.41 27.25 29.68
CA LYS A 77 -15.07 27.49 30.97
C LYS A 77 -16.47 27.97 30.68
#